data_AF-A0A4Q4CT77-F1
#
_entry.id   AF-A0A4Q4CT77-F1
#
_cell.length_a   1.000
_cell.length_b   1.000
_cell.length_c   1.000
_cell.angle_alpha   90.00
_cell.angle_beta   90.00
_cell.angle_gamma   90.00
#
_symmetry.space_group_name_H-M   'P 1'
#
loop_
_entity.id
_entity.type
_entity.pdbx_description
1 polymer ?
#
loop_
_entity_poly.entity_id
_entity_poly.type
_entity_poly.pdbx_seq_one_letter_code
_entity_poly.pdbx_strand_id
1 'polypeptide(L)'
;MSTHENQTTRPSTPLSVDALPRAVRTFVTAHQAHDRETELSCFAEDATVTDEGRTYTGLAQLRAWLGKAESEYTYTTEVTGAASAGTDRYDVVHHLEG
;
A
#
# COMPACT_ATOMS: atom_id res chain seq x y z
N MET A 1 -18.50 -26.05 -9.22
CA MET A 1 -17.09 -26.15 -8.78
C MET A 1 -16.33 -25.08 -9.51
N SER A 2 -16.18 -23.90 -8.90
CA SER A 2 -15.54 -22.77 -9.55
C SER A 2 -14.03 -22.92 -9.43
N THR A 3 -13.38 -23.09 -10.57
CA THR A 3 -11.94 -22.96 -10.77
C THR A 3 -11.55 -21.55 -10.36
N HIS A 4 -10.85 -21.40 -9.23
CA HIS A 4 -10.17 -20.17 -8.89
C HIS A 4 -8.86 -20.17 -9.70
N GLU A 5 -8.79 -19.31 -10.70
CA GLU A 5 -7.58 -19.12 -11.50
C GLU A 5 -6.37 -18.82 -10.61
N ASN A 6 -5.36 -19.69 -10.74
CA ASN A 6 -4.10 -19.64 -10.04
C ASN A 6 -3.37 -18.33 -10.40
N GLN A 7 -3.45 -17.33 -9.52
CA GLN A 7 -2.59 -16.16 -9.60
C GLN A 7 -1.15 -16.66 -9.48
N THR A 8 -0.40 -16.66 -10.58
CA THR A 8 1.04 -16.98 -10.59
C THR A 8 1.72 -16.13 -9.52
N THR A 9 1.98 -16.73 -8.36
CA THR A 9 2.67 -16.06 -7.27
C THR A 9 4.09 -15.79 -7.78
N ARG A 10 4.43 -14.52 -8.03
CA ARG A 10 5.84 -14.16 -8.21
C ARG A 10 6.57 -14.66 -6.96
N PRO A 11 7.81 -15.16 -7.07
CA PRO A 11 8.55 -15.57 -5.90
C PRO A 11 8.71 -14.36 -4.96
N SER A 12 8.06 -14.44 -3.79
CA SER A 12 8.13 -13.45 -2.73
C SER A 12 8.71 -14.12 -1.50
N THR A 13 9.64 -13.46 -0.81
CA THR A 13 10.22 -13.94 0.46
C THR A 13 9.50 -13.27 1.62
N PRO A 14 8.87 -14.01 2.54
CA PRO A 14 8.17 -13.42 3.68
C PRO A 14 9.14 -12.63 4.56
N LEU A 15 8.66 -11.50 5.08
CA LEU A 15 9.40 -10.59 5.96
C LEU A 15 8.52 -10.17 7.13
N SER A 16 9.14 -9.85 8.27
CA SER A 16 8.46 -9.11 9.33
C SER A 16 8.28 -7.65 8.91
N VAL A 17 7.22 -7.00 9.39
CA VAL A 17 6.92 -5.59 9.08
C VAL A 17 8.06 -4.67 9.52
N ASP A 18 8.75 -4.98 10.63
CA ASP A 18 9.92 -4.24 11.12
C ASP A 18 11.16 -4.34 10.21
N ALA A 19 11.26 -5.38 9.38
CA ALA A 19 12.35 -5.58 8.43
C ALA A 19 12.13 -4.84 7.09
N LEU A 20 10.95 -4.24 6.88
CA LEU A 20 10.67 -3.43 5.70
C LEU A 20 11.51 -2.14 5.72
N PRO A 21 11.85 -1.58 4.53
CA PRO A 21 12.49 -0.28 4.46
C PRO A 21 11.71 0.78 5.22
N ARG A 22 12.43 1.74 5.81
CA ARG A 22 11.84 2.79 6.65
C ARG A 22 10.68 3.52 5.94
N ALA A 23 10.84 3.86 4.65
CA ALA A 23 9.80 4.54 3.89
C ALA A 23 8.51 3.71 3.80
N VAL A 24 8.60 2.40 3.56
CA VAL A 24 7.44 1.49 3.49
C VAL A 24 6.77 1.39 4.87
N ARG A 25 7.55 1.25 5.94
CA ARG A 25 6.99 1.22 7.31
C ARG A 25 6.28 2.51 7.67
N THR A 26 6.89 3.67 7.35
CA THR A 26 6.30 4.98 7.61
C THR A 26 5.00 5.17 6.82
N PHE A 27 4.99 4.77 5.54
CA PHE A 27 3.78 4.78 4.71
C PHE A 27 2.66 3.96 5.35
N VAL A 28 2.92 2.70 5.71
CA VAL A 28 1.91 1.80 6.30
C VAL A 28 1.35 2.37 7.61
N THR A 29 2.21 2.85 8.51
CA THR A 29 1.76 3.45 9.79
C THR A 29 0.96 4.73 9.57
N ALA A 30 1.38 5.59 8.63
CA ALA A 30 0.67 6.83 8.32
C ALA A 30 -0.71 6.54 7.69
N HIS A 31 -0.77 5.56 6.79
CA HIS A 31 -2.01 5.13 6.14
C HIS A 31 -3.04 4.61 7.16
N GLN A 32 -2.61 3.75 8.09
CA GLN A 32 -3.48 3.27 9.18
C GLN A 32 -3.96 4.37 10.13
N ALA A 33 -3.16 5.43 10.30
CA ALA A 33 -3.47 6.57 11.15
C ALA A 33 -4.24 7.69 10.42
N HIS A 34 -4.50 7.54 9.11
CA HIS A 34 -5.04 8.58 8.24
C HIS A 34 -4.19 9.88 8.28
N ASP A 35 -2.87 9.75 8.41
CA ASP A 35 -1.92 10.85 8.40
C ASP A 35 -1.37 11.09 6.98
N ARG A 36 -2.16 11.82 6.19
CA ARG A 36 -1.90 12.08 4.76
C ARG A 36 -0.57 12.79 4.50
N GLU A 37 -0.15 13.69 5.37
CA GLU A 37 1.09 14.45 5.14
C GLU A 37 2.30 13.55 5.32
N THR A 38 2.30 12.72 6.37
CA THR A 38 3.36 11.73 6.58
C THR A 38 3.36 10.68 5.49
N GLU A 39 2.18 10.21 5.06
CA GLU A 39 2.06 9.25 3.96
C GLU A 39 2.60 9.83 2.64
N LEU A 40 2.19 11.05 2.29
CA LEU A 40 2.64 11.73 1.07
C LEU A 40 4.15 11.96 1.06
N SER A 41 4.76 12.23 2.23
CA SER A 41 6.21 12.43 2.36
C SER A 41 7.07 11.21 2.02
N CYS A 42 6.46 10.02 1.95
CA CYS A 42 7.15 8.78 1.60
C CYS A 42 7.37 8.62 0.09
N PHE A 43 6.71 9.44 -0.74
CA PHE A 43 6.75 9.35 -2.19
C PHE A 43 7.81 10.28 -2.81
N ALA A 44 8.42 9.83 -3.90
CA ALA A 44 9.22 10.69 -4.77
C ALA A 44 8.33 11.72 -5.51
N GLU A 45 8.92 12.81 -5.99
CA GLU A 45 8.19 13.90 -6.65
C GLU A 45 7.37 13.44 -7.88
N ASP A 46 7.89 12.44 -8.60
CA ASP A 46 7.32 11.84 -9.81
C ASP A 46 6.70 10.45 -9.56
N ALA A 47 6.47 10.09 -8.29
CA ALA A 47 5.92 8.79 -7.92
C ALA A 47 4.57 8.52 -8.58
N THR A 48 4.31 7.24 -8.83
CA THR A 48 3.07 6.77 -9.46
C THR A 48 2.38 5.76 -8.54
N VAL A 49 1.09 5.94 -8.31
CA VAL A 49 0.22 5.04 -7.56
C VAL A 49 -0.87 4.52 -8.49
N THR A 50 -1.13 3.22 -8.48
CA THR A 50 -2.28 2.62 -9.17
C THR A 50 -3.25 2.06 -8.16
N ASP A 51 -4.49 2.52 -8.21
CA ASP A 51 -5.56 2.13 -7.30
C ASP A 51 -6.89 2.08 -8.05
N GLU A 52 -7.71 1.05 -7.79
CA GLU A 52 -8.97 0.76 -8.49
C GLU A 52 -8.92 0.93 -10.04
N GLY A 53 -7.83 0.48 -10.66
CA GLY A 53 -7.63 0.60 -12.12
C GLY A 53 -7.34 2.02 -12.63
N ARG A 54 -7.15 2.99 -11.74
CA ARG A 54 -6.70 4.35 -12.04
C ARG A 54 -5.25 4.51 -11.64
N THR A 55 -4.52 5.33 -12.38
CA THR A 55 -3.13 5.67 -12.09
C THR A 55 -3.01 7.16 -11.81
N TYR A 56 -2.32 7.49 -10.72
CA TYR A 56 -2.05 8.84 -10.24
C TYR A 56 -0.54 9.06 -10.27
N THR A 57 -0.10 10.15 -10.89
CA THR A 57 1.32 10.48 -11.07
C THR A 57 1.62 11.85 -10.48
N GLY A 58 2.67 11.89 -9.67
CA GLY A 58 3.18 13.08 -9.01
C GLY A 58 2.41 13.48 -7.75
N LEU A 59 3.10 14.21 -6.85
CA LEU A 59 2.60 14.52 -5.50
C LEU A 59 1.24 15.22 -5.49
N ALA A 60 0.93 16.05 -6.49
CA ALA A 60 -0.36 16.75 -6.58
C ALA A 60 -1.52 15.77 -6.79
N GLN A 61 -1.36 14.76 -7.65
CA GLN A 61 -2.40 13.75 -7.89
C GLN A 61 -2.50 12.76 -6.74
N LEU A 62 -1.36 12.36 -6.16
CA LEU A 62 -1.32 11.51 -4.96
C LEU A 62 -2.02 12.17 -3.78
N ARG A 63 -1.80 13.47 -3.55
CA ARG A 63 -2.50 14.22 -2.48
C ARG A 63 -4.02 14.21 -2.66
N ALA A 64 -4.49 14.37 -3.89
CA ALA A 64 -5.92 14.31 -4.21
C ALA A 64 -6.48 12.89 -4.04
N TRP A 65 -5.70 11.88 -4.40
CA TRP A 65 -6.06 10.47 -4.21
C TRP A 65 -6.19 10.10 -2.72
N LEU A 66 -5.20 10.44 -1.88
CA LEU A 66 -5.25 10.22 -0.43
C LEU A 66 -6.49 10.87 0.20
N GLY A 67 -6.85 12.07 -0.24
CA GLY A 67 -8.05 12.75 0.23
C GLY A 67 -9.37 12.05 -0.10
N LYS A 68 -9.41 11.24 -1.17
CA LYS A 68 -10.60 10.46 -1.57
C LYS A 68 -10.68 9.11 -0.85
N ALA A 69 -9.55 8.40 -0.74
CA ALA A 69 -9.48 7.06 -0.16
C ALA A 69 -10.04 6.98 1.27
N GLU A 70 -9.88 8.04 2.06
CA GLU A 70 -10.37 8.11 3.45
C GLU A 70 -11.85 8.51 3.58
N SER A 71 -12.48 8.98 2.50
CA SER A 71 -13.83 9.55 2.56
C SER A 71 -14.95 8.55 2.28
N GLU A 72 -14.63 7.39 1.71
CA GLU A 72 -15.66 6.46 1.23
C GLU A 72 -15.97 5.33 2.22
N TYR A 73 -15.14 5.13 3.26
CA TYR A 73 -15.09 3.83 3.93
C TYR A 73 -14.57 3.92 5.40
N THR A 74 -15.42 3.60 6.38
CA THR A 74 -15.01 3.42 7.80
C THR A 74 -14.58 1.98 8.02
N TYR A 75 -13.29 1.68 7.84
CA TYR A 75 -12.74 0.34 8.07
C TYR A 75 -11.57 0.42 9.02
N THR A 76 -11.43 -0.61 9.85
CA THR A 76 -10.18 -0.87 10.53
C THR A 76 -9.28 -1.67 9.61
N THR A 77 -8.03 -1.25 9.46
CA THR A 77 -7.05 -1.93 8.62
C THR A 77 -5.93 -2.55 9.47
N GLU A 78 -5.76 -3.87 9.39
CA GLU A 78 -4.66 -4.59 10.04
C GLU A 78 -3.68 -5.14 8.99
N VAL A 79 -2.38 -4.97 9.21
CA VAL A 79 -1.36 -5.60 8.34
C VAL A 79 -1.24 -7.07 8.70
N THR A 80 -1.53 -7.97 7.76
CA THR A 80 -1.51 -9.42 7.97
C THR A 80 -0.31 -10.12 7.34
N GLY A 81 0.46 -9.41 6.51
CA GLY A 81 1.66 -9.96 5.91
C GLY A 81 2.54 -8.93 5.22
N ALA A 82 3.83 -9.25 5.12
CA ALA A 82 4.80 -8.50 4.32
C ALA A 82 5.77 -9.47 3.63
N ALA A 83 6.22 -9.12 2.44
CA ALA A 83 7.20 -9.89 1.70
C ALA A 83 8.06 -9.00 0.79
N SER A 84 9.31 -9.41 0.56
CA SER A 84 10.11 -8.89 -0.56
C SER A 84 9.73 -9.65 -1.83
N ALA A 85 9.41 -8.91 -2.89
CA ALA A 85 9.01 -9.44 -4.20
C ALA A 85 10.02 -9.06 -5.31
N GLY A 86 11.26 -8.77 -4.92
CA GLY A 86 12.35 -8.29 -5.77
C GLY A 86 13.35 -7.46 -4.98
N THR A 87 14.37 -6.92 -5.65
CA THR A 87 15.43 -6.12 -5.01
C THR A 87 14.87 -4.91 -4.26
N ASP A 88 13.97 -4.16 -4.90
CA ASP A 88 13.38 -2.93 -4.36
C ASP A 88 11.84 -2.95 -4.42
N ARG A 89 11.26 -4.16 -4.40
CA ARG A 89 9.81 -4.36 -4.41
C ARG A 89 9.39 -5.08 -3.14
N TYR A 90 8.36 -4.54 -2.50
CA TYR A 90 7.76 -5.11 -1.30
C TYR A 90 6.26 -5.21 -1.48
N ASP A 91 5.69 -6.33 -1.09
CA ASP A 91 4.25 -6.53 -1.02
C ASP A 91 3.84 -6.48 0.47
N VAL A 92 2.85 -5.65 0.80
CA VAL A 92 2.25 -5.56 2.14
C VAL A 92 0.77 -5.88 2.01
N VAL A 93 0.27 -6.80 2.84
CA VAL A 93 -1.11 -7.26 2.81
C VAL A 93 -1.86 -6.68 4.00
N HIS A 94 -2.99 -6.07 3.71
CA HIS A 94 -3.89 -5.50 4.69
C HIS A 94 -5.20 -6.31 4.71
N HIS A 95 -5.70 -6.60 5.91
CA HIS A 95 -7.06 -7.04 6.15
C HIS A 95 -7.90 -5.82 6.55
N LEU A 96 -9.03 -5.64 5.88
CA LEU A 96 -9.95 -4.54 6.13
C LEU A 96 -11.24 -5.11 6.74
N GLU A 97 -11.68 -4.55 7.86
CA GLU A 97 -12.94 -4.91 8.52
C GLU A 97 -13.84 -3.68 8.69
N GLY A 98 -15.12 -3.82 8.32
CA GLY A 98 -16.15 -2.78 8.34
C GLY A 98 -17.46 -3.27 7.76
#